data_AF-A0R4E4-F1
#
_entry.id   AF-A0R4E4-F1
#
_cell.length_a   1.000
_cell.length_b   1.000
_cell.length_c   1.000
_cell.angle_alpha   90.00
_cell.angle_beta   90.00
_cell.angle_gamma   90.00
#
_symmetry.space_group_name_H-M   'P 1'
#
loop_
_entity.id
_entity.type
_entity.pdbx_description
1 polymer ?
#
loop_
_entity_poly.entity_id
_entity_poly.type
_entity_poly.pdbx_seq_one_letter_code
_entity_poly.pdbx_strand_id
1 'polypeptide(L)'
;MSAALPGVEVVTYDGLPAASGGAHALRVKRPRPAWQAVQSFAHACVDPVADPTLTLHLWKGGPPDVSESLREFASTNLGGPRTQSRTSTEWRVRVDAVDGVLGALEDAGATAVTEHGHPLASLVWDAEVRILDAQTREPYEGVCPEAFGRFAVDGYGRLLGASGMRASIGTTASSLSLWFSLPGDERLADAVRHLQQHLPVRMSAKHWRRWRLTGDRSSYRSTKIPSPLMG
;
A
#
# COMPACT_ATOMS: atom_id res chain seq x y z
N MET A 1 5.54 -17.91 -31.40
CA MET A 1 6.36 -18.74 -30.50
C MET A 1 6.36 -18.05 -29.15
N SER A 2 5.74 -18.64 -28.13
CA SER A 2 5.72 -18.05 -26.78
C SER A 2 7.09 -18.25 -26.14
N ALA A 3 7.74 -17.17 -25.71
CA ALA A 3 9.02 -17.25 -25.03
C ALA A 3 8.86 -18.06 -23.73
N ALA A 4 9.73 -19.04 -23.50
CA ALA A 4 9.68 -19.85 -22.30
C ALA A 4 9.90 -18.98 -21.06
N LEU A 5 8.94 -18.99 -20.14
CA LEU A 5 9.01 -18.23 -18.89
C LEU A 5 10.16 -18.74 -18.01
N PRO A 6 10.93 -17.87 -17.32
CA PRO A 6 11.98 -18.27 -16.38
C PRO A 6 11.46 -19.15 -15.23
N GLY A 7 12.27 -20.11 -14.77
CA GLY A 7 11.91 -21.04 -13.69
C GLY A 7 12.02 -20.45 -12.27
N VAL A 8 11.99 -19.14 -12.12
CA VAL A 8 12.15 -18.45 -10.83
C VAL A 8 10.87 -18.62 -10.01
N GLU A 9 10.99 -19.10 -8.78
CA GLU A 9 9.88 -19.13 -7.82
C GLU A 9 9.74 -17.75 -7.15
N VAL A 10 8.51 -17.34 -6.88
CA VAL A 10 8.22 -16.10 -6.16
C VAL A 10 7.15 -16.37 -5.11
N VAL A 11 7.26 -15.68 -3.99
CA VAL A 11 6.26 -15.71 -2.93
C VAL A 11 5.57 -14.37 -2.87
N THR A 12 4.25 -14.38 -2.95
CA THR A 12 3.44 -13.17 -2.82
C THR A 12 2.86 -13.08 -1.42
N TYR A 13 2.92 -11.89 -0.85
CA TYR A 13 2.14 -11.48 0.31
C TYR A 13 1.06 -10.50 -0.14
N ASP A 14 -0.20 -10.91 -0.08
CA ASP A 14 -1.32 -10.00 -0.36
C ASP A 14 -1.97 -9.57 0.95
N GLY A 15 -1.52 -8.44 1.49
CA GLY A 15 -2.14 -7.79 2.65
C GLY A 15 -3.56 -7.28 2.37
N LEU A 16 -4.12 -7.55 1.18
CA LEU A 16 -5.51 -7.38 0.82
C LEU A 16 -6.14 -8.77 0.53
N PRO A 17 -7.43 -8.99 0.81
CA PRO A 17 -8.46 -7.96 0.69
C PRO A 17 -9.18 -7.66 2.00
N ALA A 18 -9.46 -6.37 2.14
CA ALA A 18 -10.66 -5.85 2.76
C ALA A 18 -11.97 -6.35 2.10
N ALA A 19 -12.09 -7.62 1.70
CA ALA A 19 -13.38 -8.26 1.49
C ALA A 19 -14.21 -8.31 2.80
N SER A 20 -13.64 -7.77 3.89
CA SER A 20 -14.26 -7.36 5.16
C SER A 20 -13.78 -5.98 5.68
N GLY A 21 -13.22 -5.08 4.84
CA GLY A 21 -12.75 -3.74 5.26
C GLY A 21 -11.29 -3.59 5.78
N GLY A 22 -10.47 -4.64 5.83
CA GLY A 22 -9.11 -4.59 6.39
C GLY A 22 -7.99 -4.18 5.42
N ALA A 23 -7.62 -2.91 5.39
CA ALA A 23 -6.20 -2.56 5.36
C ALA A 23 -5.63 -2.79 6.78
N HIS A 24 -4.31 -2.97 6.94
CA HIS A 24 -3.76 -3.12 8.29
C HIS A 24 -3.98 -1.82 9.04
N ALA A 25 -4.88 -1.83 10.02
CA ALA A 25 -5.12 -0.67 10.87
C ALA A 25 -3.82 -0.32 11.59
N LEU A 26 -3.33 0.90 11.37
CA LEU A 26 -2.22 1.41 12.13
C LEU A 26 -2.72 1.66 13.56
N ARG A 27 -1.98 1.16 14.55
CA ARG A 27 -2.31 1.42 15.97
C ARG A 27 -2.14 2.90 16.34
N VAL A 28 -1.39 3.63 15.51
CA VAL A 28 -1.13 5.05 15.66
C VAL A 28 -2.34 5.84 15.16
N LYS A 29 -3.02 6.52 16.09
CA LYS A 29 -4.27 7.23 15.81
C LYS A 29 -4.08 8.64 15.24
N ARG A 30 -2.93 9.27 15.48
CA ARG A 30 -2.67 10.64 15.01
C ARG A 30 -2.08 10.62 13.59
N PRO A 31 -2.57 11.48 12.67
CA PRO A 31 -2.07 11.58 11.30
C PRO A 31 -0.56 11.70 11.15
N ARG A 32 0.12 12.67 11.81
CA ARG A 32 1.56 12.86 11.60
C ARG A 32 2.41 11.66 12.04
N PRO A 33 2.23 11.10 13.25
CA PRO A 33 2.99 9.92 13.64
C PRO A 33 2.68 8.70 12.78
N ALA A 34 1.45 8.54 12.29
CA ALA A 34 1.08 7.45 11.38
C ALA A 34 1.79 7.61 10.01
N TRP A 35 1.83 8.84 9.49
CA TRP A 35 2.59 9.18 8.28
C TRP A 35 4.08 8.89 8.44
N GLN A 36 4.69 9.35 9.54
CA GLN A 36 6.10 9.10 9.84
C GLN A 36 6.41 7.60 9.90
N ALA A 37 5.55 6.80 10.52
CA ALA A 37 5.75 5.35 10.61
C ALA A 37 5.72 4.68 9.22
N VAL A 38 4.82 5.12 8.33
CA VAL A 38 4.76 4.66 6.94
C VAL A 38 6.01 5.08 6.17
N GLN A 39 6.43 6.35 6.29
CA GLN A 39 7.61 6.86 5.57
C GLN A 39 8.91 6.19 6.04
N SER A 40 9.06 5.94 7.34
CA SER A 40 10.19 5.20 7.89
C SER A 40 10.26 3.77 7.33
N PHE A 41 9.11 3.08 7.24
CA PHE A 41 9.05 1.77 6.59
C PHE A 41 9.42 1.85 5.11
N ALA A 42 8.83 2.79 4.38
CA ALA A 42 9.08 2.93 2.94
C ALA A 42 10.57 3.19 2.66
N HIS A 43 11.18 4.14 3.37
CA HIS A 43 12.60 4.47 3.26
C HIS A 43 13.53 3.29 3.59
N ALA A 44 13.14 2.46 4.56
CA ALA A 44 13.94 1.33 4.98
C ALA A 44 13.87 0.16 3.99
N CYS A 45 12.68 -0.14 3.44
CA CYS A 45 12.45 -1.44 2.82
C CYS A 45 12.08 -1.39 1.33
N VAL A 46 11.77 -0.22 0.79
CA VAL A 46 11.25 -0.15 -0.58
C VAL A 46 11.89 0.98 -1.40
N ASP A 47 11.84 0.80 -2.72
CA ASP A 47 12.21 1.81 -3.70
C ASP A 47 11.05 2.03 -4.67
N PRO A 48 10.43 3.21 -4.72
CA PRO A 48 9.35 3.51 -5.65
C PRO A 48 9.77 3.33 -7.12
N VAL A 49 8.95 2.65 -7.91
CA VAL A 49 9.20 2.48 -9.36
C VAL A 49 9.01 3.81 -10.10
N ALA A 50 8.13 4.67 -9.58
CA ALA A 50 7.87 6.02 -10.06
C ALA A 50 7.48 6.91 -8.88
N ASP A 51 7.33 8.21 -9.14
CA ASP A 51 6.84 9.16 -8.13
C ASP A 51 5.51 8.68 -7.52
N PRO A 52 5.44 8.52 -6.19
CA PRO A 52 4.22 8.12 -5.52
C PRO A 52 3.08 9.10 -5.77
N THR A 53 1.87 8.57 -5.91
CA THR A 53 0.67 9.40 -5.97
C THR A 53 0.25 9.80 -4.57
N LEU A 54 0.09 11.10 -4.36
CA LEU A 54 -0.40 11.71 -3.13
C LEU A 54 -1.75 12.38 -3.40
N THR A 55 -2.78 11.99 -2.66
CA THR A 55 -4.15 12.49 -2.84
C THR A 55 -4.81 12.75 -1.49
N LEU A 56 -5.46 13.90 -1.33
CA LEU A 56 -6.40 14.14 -0.23
C LEU A 56 -7.77 13.67 -0.68
N HIS A 57 -8.35 12.72 0.03
CA HIS A 57 -9.74 12.28 -0.13
C HIS A 57 -10.59 12.91 0.96
N LEU A 58 -11.74 13.49 0.59
CA LEU A 58 -12.80 13.94 1.50
C LEU A 58 -14.09 13.21 1.13
N TRP A 59 -14.63 12.41 2.05
CA TRP A 59 -15.89 11.71 1.85
C TRP A 59 -17.08 12.61 2.17
N LYS A 60 -18.25 12.33 1.58
CA LYS A 60 -19.50 13.00 1.94
C LYS A 60 -20.16 12.32 3.15
N GLY A 61 -21.08 13.04 3.80
CA GLY A 61 -21.84 12.55 4.95
C GLY A 61 -21.07 12.66 6.27
N GLY A 62 -20.16 13.61 6.41
CA GLY A 62 -19.59 13.98 7.72
C GLY A 62 -20.26 15.22 8.31
N PRO A 63 -19.83 15.67 9.51
CA PRO A 63 -20.26 16.94 10.09
C PRO A 63 -20.10 18.09 9.07
N PRO A 64 -21.15 18.90 8.82
CA PRO A 64 -21.13 19.91 7.76
C PRO A 64 -20.02 20.95 7.93
N ASP A 65 -19.82 21.44 9.16
CA ASP A 65 -18.81 22.42 9.56
C ASP A 65 -17.37 21.90 9.32
N VAL A 66 -17.10 20.66 9.72
CA VAL A 66 -15.80 20.02 9.51
C VAL A 66 -15.56 19.74 8.03
N SER A 67 -16.59 19.29 7.31
CA SER A 67 -16.52 19.00 5.88
C SER A 67 -16.26 20.27 5.06
N GLU A 68 -16.89 21.38 5.43
CA GLU A 68 -16.70 22.69 4.81
C GLU A 68 -15.28 23.22 5.09
N SER A 69 -14.83 23.17 6.34
CA SER A 69 -13.48 23.60 6.73
C SER A 69 -12.39 22.84 5.96
N LEU A 70 -12.52 21.52 5.82
CA LEU A 70 -11.57 20.70 5.03
C LEU A 70 -11.62 21.02 3.53
N ARG A 71 -12.81 21.33 3.00
CA ARG A 71 -12.98 21.72 1.59
C ARG A 71 -12.39 23.10 1.31
N GLU A 72 -12.56 24.05 2.22
CA GLU A 72 -11.96 25.38 2.13
C GLU A 72 -10.43 25.29 2.20
N PHE A 73 -9.91 24.52 3.16
CA PHE A 73 -8.48 24.22 3.25
C PHE A 73 -7.95 23.66 1.92
N ALA A 74 -8.61 22.62 1.38
CA ALA A 74 -8.18 21.99 0.14
C ALA A 74 -8.23 22.95 -1.06
N SER A 75 -9.28 23.75 -1.17
CA SER A 75 -9.43 24.72 -2.28
C SER A 75 -8.37 25.81 -2.22
N THR A 76 -8.01 26.27 -1.02
CA THR A 76 -7.00 27.31 -0.80
C THR A 76 -5.57 26.79 -1.04
N ASN A 77 -5.27 25.57 -0.58
CA ASN A 77 -3.88 25.08 -0.52
C ASN A 77 -3.52 24.07 -1.62
N LEU A 78 -4.50 23.37 -2.19
CA LEU A 78 -4.30 22.31 -3.18
C LEU A 78 -4.91 22.67 -4.55
N GLY A 79 -5.65 23.78 -4.63
CA GLY A 79 -6.32 24.24 -5.84
C GLY A 79 -7.58 23.45 -6.16
N GLY A 80 -7.84 23.27 -7.47
CA GLY A 80 -9.04 22.59 -7.94
C GLY A 80 -9.07 21.09 -7.61
N PRO A 81 -10.25 20.51 -7.38
CA PRO A 81 -10.40 19.07 -7.17
C PRO A 81 -10.02 18.32 -8.44
N ARG A 82 -9.26 17.23 -8.28
CA ARG A 82 -8.89 16.30 -9.34
C ARG A 82 -10.09 15.48 -9.79
N THR A 83 -10.86 14.99 -8.82
CA THR A 83 -12.03 14.13 -9.04
C THR A 83 -13.15 14.53 -8.10
N GLN A 84 -14.37 14.54 -8.61
CA GLN A 84 -15.58 14.69 -7.81
C GLN A 84 -16.55 13.56 -8.16
N SER A 85 -17.07 12.91 -7.13
CA SER A 85 -18.05 11.84 -7.27
C SER A 85 -19.27 12.09 -6.39
N ARG A 86 -20.24 11.18 -6.45
CA ARG A 86 -21.40 11.21 -5.56
C ARG A 86 -20.99 11.05 -4.10
N THR A 87 -19.89 10.36 -3.80
CA THR A 87 -19.50 9.94 -2.44
C THR A 87 -18.24 10.62 -1.92
N SER A 88 -17.44 11.26 -2.77
CA SER A 88 -16.17 11.87 -2.38
C SER A 88 -15.75 13.05 -3.26
N THR A 89 -14.79 13.83 -2.77
CA THR A 89 -13.99 14.77 -3.55
C THR A 89 -12.51 14.50 -3.29
N GLU A 90 -11.69 14.61 -4.32
CA GLU A 90 -10.28 14.28 -4.27
C GLU A 90 -9.42 15.41 -4.83
N TRP A 91 -8.29 15.69 -4.18
CA TRP A 91 -7.30 16.68 -4.61
C TRP A 91 -5.93 16.02 -4.72
N ARG A 92 -5.16 16.40 -5.75
CA ARG A 92 -3.75 16.02 -5.81
C ARG A 92 -3.00 16.79 -4.71
N VAL A 93 -2.17 16.08 -3.97
CA VAL A 93 -1.31 16.66 -2.94
C VAL A 93 0.12 16.64 -3.46
N ARG A 94 0.79 17.79 -3.44
CA ARG A 94 2.22 17.88 -3.72
C ARG A 94 3.00 17.56 -2.44
N VAL A 95 4.24 17.12 -2.58
CA VAL A 95 5.09 16.75 -1.44
C VAL A 95 5.26 17.91 -0.45
N ASP A 96 5.39 19.15 -0.93
CA ASP A 96 5.51 20.37 -0.11
C ASP A 96 4.24 20.69 0.71
N ALA A 97 3.07 20.17 0.30
CA ALA A 97 1.80 20.40 0.96
C ALA A 97 1.41 19.32 1.98
N VAL A 98 2.19 18.23 2.07
CA VAL A 98 1.86 17.08 2.94
C VAL A 98 1.70 17.49 4.40
N ASP A 99 2.64 18.28 4.94
CA ASP A 99 2.57 18.72 6.34
C ASP A 99 1.37 19.61 6.64
N GLY A 100 0.93 20.41 5.67
CA GLY A 100 -0.30 21.19 5.79
C GLY A 100 -1.53 20.30 5.83
N VAL A 101 -1.60 19.30 4.93
CA VAL A 101 -2.71 18.34 4.90
C VAL A 101 -2.78 17.54 6.21
N LEU A 102 -1.65 17.04 6.70
CA LEU A 102 -1.62 16.31 7.98
C LEU A 102 -2.08 17.17 9.15
N GLY A 103 -1.77 18.47 9.15
CA GLY A 103 -2.29 19.44 10.12
C GLY A 103 -3.81 19.59 10.03
N ALA A 104 -4.34 19.80 8.82
CA ALA A 104 -5.79 19.90 8.61
C ALA A 104 -6.55 18.62 9.05
N LEU A 105 -5.96 17.44 8.84
CA LEU A 105 -6.53 16.17 9.30
C LEU A 105 -6.50 16.04 10.84
N GLU A 106 -5.49 16.59 11.50
CA GLU A 106 -5.37 16.63 12.97
C GLU A 106 -6.39 17.62 13.57
N ASP A 107 -6.50 18.81 12.99
CA ASP A 107 -7.39 19.88 13.44
C ASP A 107 -8.87 19.52 13.29
N ALA A 108 -9.23 18.70 12.29
CA ALA A 108 -10.58 18.17 12.10
C ALA A 108 -11.08 17.36 13.31
N GLY A 109 -10.16 16.81 14.10
CA GLY A 109 -10.47 16.18 15.39
C GLY A 109 -11.16 14.81 15.30
N ALA A 110 -11.43 14.23 16.48
CA ALA A 110 -11.90 12.85 16.61
C ALA A 110 -13.34 12.59 16.14
N THR A 111 -14.13 13.66 15.93
CA THR A 111 -15.51 13.59 15.44
C THR A 111 -15.60 13.67 13.91
N ALA A 112 -14.48 13.89 13.22
CA ALA A 112 -14.41 13.94 11.76
C ALA A 112 -14.53 12.53 11.16
N VAL A 113 -15.71 11.95 11.28
CA VAL A 113 -16.11 10.68 10.67
C VAL A 113 -17.32 10.89 9.77
N THR A 114 -17.53 9.97 8.83
CA THR A 114 -18.77 9.90 8.06
C THR A 114 -19.91 9.32 8.92
N GLU A 115 -21.14 9.40 8.43
CA GLU A 115 -22.34 8.74 8.98
C GLU A 115 -22.16 7.23 9.21
N HIS A 116 -21.22 6.61 8.49
CA HIS A 116 -20.89 5.19 8.61
C HIS A 116 -19.68 4.91 9.52
N GLY A 117 -19.15 5.93 10.21
CA GLY A 117 -18.03 5.79 11.15
C GLY A 117 -16.65 5.65 10.49
N HIS A 118 -16.54 5.89 9.17
CA HIS A 118 -15.25 5.93 8.48
C HIS A 118 -14.57 7.29 8.67
N PRO A 119 -13.23 7.40 8.57
CA PRO A 119 -12.56 8.71 8.53
C PRO A 119 -13.19 9.62 7.48
N LEU A 120 -13.48 10.87 7.86
CA LEU A 120 -14.09 11.86 6.96
C LEU A 120 -13.14 12.32 5.85
N ALA A 121 -11.85 12.37 6.14
CA ALA A 121 -10.83 12.67 5.16
C ALA A 121 -9.55 11.87 5.42
N SER A 122 -8.78 11.63 4.35
CA SER A 122 -7.49 10.95 4.42
C SER A 122 -6.51 11.46 3.40
N LEU A 123 -5.25 11.58 3.80
CA LEU A 123 -4.12 11.63 2.90
C LEU A 123 -3.79 10.20 2.44
N VAL A 124 -3.89 9.96 1.14
CA VAL A 124 -3.56 8.68 0.51
C VAL A 124 -2.21 8.80 -0.18
N TRP A 125 -1.31 7.87 0.13
CA TRP A 125 -0.06 7.63 -0.59
C TRP A 125 -0.14 6.27 -1.25
N ASP A 126 0.08 6.23 -2.56
CA ASP A 126 -0.03 5.02 -3.37
C ASP A 126 1.18 4.92 -4.31
N ALA A 127 1.85 3.77 -4.30
CA ALA A 127 3.04 3.54 -5.10
C ALA A 127 3.19 2.08 -5.52
N GLU A 128 3.63 1.88 -6.75
CA GLU A 128 4.34 0.68 -7.15
C GLU A 128 5.77 0.77 -6.63
N VAL A 129 6.27 -0.32 -6.04
CA VAL A 129 7.56 -0.34 -5.35
C VAL A 129 8.33 -1.60 -5.68
N ARG A 130 9.65 -1.52 -5.53
CA ARG A 130 10.56 -2.66 -5.48
C ARG A 130 10.94 -2.91 -4.02
N ILE A 131 10.96 -4.17 -3.60
CA ILE A 131 11.42 -4.53 -2.25
C ILE A 131 12.94 -4.60 -2.26
N LEU A 132 13.56 -3.90 -1.31
CA LEU A 132 15.01 -3.85 -1.15
C LEU A 132 15.50 -5.04 -0.34
N ASP A 133 16.62 -5.61 -0.79
CA ASP A 133 17.40 -6.54 -0.01
C ASP A 133 18.05 -5.82 1.18
N ALA A 134 17.92 -6.40 2.36
CA ALA A 134 18.37 -5.80 3.62
C ALA A 134 19.90 -5.60 3.66
N GLN A 135 20.67 -6.45 2.98
CA GLN A 135 22.12 -6.43 2.96
C GLN A 135 22.66 -5.50 1.87
N THR A 136 22.14 -5.63 0.65
CA THR A 136 22.68 -4.89 -0.51
C THR A 136 22.02 -3.53 -0.71
N ARG A 137 20.83 -3.30 -0.13
CA ARG A 137 19.98 -2.12 -0.37
C ARG A 137 19.51 -1.97 -1.82
N GLU A 138 19.69 -3.01 -2.63
CA GLU A 138 19.22 -3.09 -4.01
C GLU A 138 17.93 -3.90 -4.10
N PRO A 139 17.08 -3.65 -5.13
CA PRO A 139 15.95 -4.52 -5.42
C PRO A 139 16.34 -6.00 -5.56
N TYR A 140 15.50 -6.91 -5.06
CA TYR A 140 15.74 -8.36 -5.22
C TYR A 140 15.84 -8.77 -6.69
N GLU A 141 16.99 -9.33 -7.07
CA GLU A 141 17.22 -9.86 -8.41
C GLU A 141 16.21 -10.97 -8.76
N GLY A 142 15.66 -10.89 -9.97
CA GLY A 142 14.69 -11.86 -10.50
C GLY A 142 13.26 -11.65 -10.01
N VAL A 143 12.99 -10.59 -9.22
CA VAL A 143 11.65 -10.25 -8.72
C VAL A 143 11.15 -8.98 -9.43
N CYS A 144 10.69 -9.14 -10.67
CA CYS A 144 10.05 -8.08 -11.45
C CYS A 144 9.04 -8.67 -12.45
N PRO A 145 8.03 -7.91 -12.90
CA PRO A 145 7.02 -8.41 -13.84
C PRO A 145 7.58 -9.10 -15.08
N GLU A 146 8.67 -8.57 -15.64
CA GLU A 146 9.33 -9.07 -16.84
C GLU A 146 9.89 -10.49 -16.63
N ALA A 147 10.41 -10.79 -15.44
CA ALA A 147 10.91 -12.12 -15.08
C ALA A 147 9.79 -13.18 -15.03
N PHE A 148 8.53 -12.76 -14.97
CA PHE A 148 7.36 -13.65 -14.97
C PHE A 148 6.52 -13.50 -16.25
N GLY A 149 7.09 -12.92 -17.32
CA GLY A 149 6.40 -12.66 -18.58
C GLY A 149 5.13 -11.82 -18.41
N ARG A 150 5.13 -10.96 -17.38
CA ARG A 150 3.99 -10.09 -16.99
C ARG A 150 2.71 -10.88 -16.74
N PHE A 151 2.84 -12.05 -16.11
CA PHE A 151 1.72 -12.89 -15.72
C PHE A 151 0.76 -12.14 -14.77
N ALA A 152 -0.52 -12.07 -15.11
CA ALA A 152 -1.54 -11.44 -14.29
C ALA A 152 -1.94 -12.36 -13.11
N VAL A 153 -1.87 -11.83 -11.89
CA VAL A 153 -2.20 -12.54 -10.65
C VAL A 153 -3.71 -12.49 -10.37
N ASP A 154 -4.37 -11.41 -10.76
CA ASP A 154 -5.81 -11.20 -10.57
C ASP A 154 -6.44 -10.41 -11.73
N GLY A 155 -7.76 -10.23 -11.65
CA GLY A 155 -8.53 -9.43 -12.62
C GLY A 155 -8.41 -7.91 -12.43
N TYR A 156 -7.59 -7.45 -11.50
CA TYR A 156 -7.44 -6.03 -11.14
C TYR A 156 -6.13 -5.43 -11.67
N GLY A 157 -5.42 -6.16 -12.53
CA GLY A 157 -4.20 -5.70 -13.19
C GLY A 157 -2.92 -5.94 -12.39
N ARG A 158 -2.97 -6.69 -11.28
CA ARG A 158 -1.75 -7.04 -10.55
C ARG A 158 -0.93 -8.05 -11.32
N LEU A 159 0.38 -7.81 -11.43
CA LEU A 159 1.32 -8.68 -12.10
C LEU A 159 2.19 -9.43 -11.09
N LEU A 160 2.55 -10.67 -11.42
CA LEU A 160 3.47 -11.46 -10.63
C LEU A 160 4.87 -10.82 -10.70
N GLY A 161 5.55 -10.67 -9.56
CA GLY A 161 6.80 -9.93 -9.50
C GLY A 161 6.64 -8.42 -9.27
N ALA A 162 5.45 -7.85 -9.46
CA ALA A 162 5.17 -6.48 -9.04
C ALA A 162 4.95 -6.41 -7.52
N SER A 163 5.33 -5.29 -6.92
CA SER A 163 5.00 -4.97 -5.54
C SER A 163 4.45 -3.55 -5.43
N GLY A 164 3.77 -3.26 -4.34
CA GLY A 164 3.32 -1.92 -4.04
C GLY A 164 2.66 -1.82 -2.68
N MET A 165 2.38 -0.58 -2.30
CA MET A 165 1.69 -0.30 -1.07
C MET A 165 0.81 0.94 -1.21
N ARG A 166 -0.23 0.96 -0.39
CA ARG A 166 -1.12 2.10 -0.25
C ARG A 166 -1.32 2.41 1.21
N ALA A 167 -0.94 3.61 1.64
CA ALA A 167 -1.25 4.14 2.96
C ALA A 167 -2.43 5.10 2.87
N SER A 168 -3.36 5.01 3.82
CA SER A 168 -4.42 5.98 4.03
C SER A 168 -4.29 6.53 5.44
N ILE A 169 -3.90 7.79 5.55
CA ILE A 169 -3.74 8.50 6.83
C ILE A 169 -4.98 9.35 7.03
N GLY A 170 -5.92 8.85 7.83
CA GLY A 170 -7.23 9.48 8.03
C GLY A 170 -7.34 10.32 9.29
N THR A 171 -8.38 11.14 9.34
CA THR A 171 -8.76 11.97 10.51
C THR A 171 -8.87 11.16 11.81
N THR A 172 -9.43 9.95 11.75
CA THR A 172 -9.68 9.12 12.94
C THR A 172 -9.05 7.74 12.92
N ALA A 173 -8.68 7.24 11.74
CA ALA A 173 -8.03 5.96 11.57
C ALA A 173 -7.08 6.00 10.37
N SER A 174 -5.96 5.31 10.50
CA SER A 174 -4.98 5.15 9.43
C SER A 174 -4.78 3.68 9.10
N SER A 175 -4.42 3.40 7.85
CA SER A 175 -4.27 2.03 7.39
C SER A 175 -3.18 1.87 6.32
N LEU A 176 -2.65 0.66 6.21
CA LEU A 176 -1.63 0.28 5.25
C LEU A 176 -2.04 -1.00 4.51
N SER A 177 -2.15 -0.91 3.19
CA SER A 177 -2.38 -2.03 2.28
C SER A 177 -1.07 -2.38 1.57
N LEU A 178 -0.75 -3.67 1.50
CA LEU A 178 0.50 -4.18 0.96
C LEU A 178 0.21 -5.27 -0.07
N TRP A 179 0.89 -5.24 -1.21
CA TRP A 179 0.93 -6.37 -2.15
C TRP A 179 2.38 -6.55 -2.55
N PHE A 180 3.04 -7.57 -2.02
CA PHE A 180 4.47 -7.78 -2.22
C PHE A 180 4.73 -9.07 -2.98
N SER A 181 5.71 -9.01 -3.88
CA SER A 181 6.38 -10.15 -4.49
C SER A 181 7.78 -10.25 -3.89
N LEU A 182 8.14 -11.43 -3.39
CA LEU A 182 9.38 -11.71 -2.67
C LEU A 182 10.08 -12.93 -3.28
N PRO A 183 11.41 -13.07 -3.13
CA PRO A 183 12.13 -14.25 -3.59
C PRO A 183 11.49 -15.56 -3.11
N GLY A 184 11.42 -16.58 -3.96
CA GLY A 184 10.86 -17.89 -3.61
C GLY A 184 11.87 -18.88 -3.00
N ASP A 185 13.14 -18.47 -2.91
CA ASP A 185 14.32 -19.27 -2.53
C ASP A 185 14.77 -18.99 -1.07
N GLU A 186 16.02 -19.33 -0.72
CA GLU A 186 16.57 -19.14 0.62
C GLU A 186 16.51 -17.69 1.14
N ARG A 187 16.44 -16.69 0.24
CA ARG A 187 16.39 -15.27 0.61
C ARG A 187 15.07 -14.87 1.27
N LEU A 188 14.01 -15.66 1.09
CA LEU A 188 12.65 -15.34 1.56
C LEU A 188 12.59 -15.04 3.05
N ALA A 189 13.24 -15.86 3.88
CA ALA A 189 13.13 -15.74 5.33
C ALA A 189 13.75 -14.42 5.84
N ASP A 190 14.90 -14.04 5.29
CA ASP A 190 15.58 -12.78 5.60
C ASP A 190 14.76 -11.58 5.10
N ALA A 191 14.26 -11.65 3.86
CA ALA A 191 13.41 -10.61 3.28
C ALA A 191 12.19 -10.31 4.14
N VAL A 192 11.47 -11.36 4.57
CA VAL A 192 10.26 -11.21 5.38
C VAL A 192 10.58 -10.72 6.80
N ARG A 193 11.69 -11.18 7.41
CA ARG A 193 12.13 -10.66 8.71
C ARG A 193 12.47 -9.17 8.64
N HIS A 194 13.20 -8.74 7.61
CA HIS A 194 13.54 -7.34 7.40
C HIS A 194 12.30 -6.46 7.25
N LEU A 195 11.33 -6.89 6.43
CA LEU A 195 10.04 -6.21 6.30
C LEU A 195 9.30 -6.12 7.64
N GLN A 196 9.17 -7.23 8.36
CA GLN A 196 8.45 -7.26 9.63
C GLN A 196 9.10 -6.38 10.72
N GLN A 197 10.42 -6.22 10.70
CA GLN A 197 11.13 -5.35 11.65
C GLN A 197 10.79 -3.86 11.46
N HIS A 198 10.52 -3.43 10.22
CA HIS A 198 10.28 -2.03 9.89
C HIS A 198 8.79 -1.69 9.69
N LEU A 199 7.96 -2.69 9.40
CA LEU A 199 6.53 -2.47 9.21
C LEU A 199 5.88 -1.94 10.49
N PRO A 200 5.03 -0.88 10.40
CA PRO A 200 4.27 -0.36 11.54
C PRO A 200 3.10 -1.27 11.96
N VAL A 201 3.03 -2.48 11.38
CA VAL A 201 1.97 -3.49 11.56
C VAL A 201 2.57 -4.89 11.52
N ARG A 202 1.84 -5.87 12.07
CA ARG A 202 2.22 -7.28 11.95
C ARG A 202 1.68 -7.88 10.66
N MET A 203 2.55 -8.52 9.89
CA MET A 203 2.14 -9.30 8.74
C MET A 203 1.29 -10.49 9.19
N SER A 204 0.13 -10.66 8.56
CA SER A 204 -0.76 -11.79 8.86
C SER A 204 -0.21 -13.09 8.28
N ALA A 205 -0.35 -14.18 9.04
CA ALA A 205 0.08 -15.52 8.62
C ALA A 205 -0.78 -16.13 7.49
N LYS A 206 -1.88 -15.48 7.08
CA LYS A 206 -2.89 -16.09 6.18
C LYS A 206 -2.71 -15.76 4.70
N HIS A 207 -1.89 -14.77 4.35
CA HIS A 207 -1.88 -14.17 3.00
C HIS A 207 -0.68 -14.56 2.14
N TRP A 208 -0.04 -15.68 2.46
CA TRP A 208 1.17 -16.13 1.79
C TRP A 208 0.84 -17.15 0.70
N ARG A 209 1.34 -16.90 -0.50
CA ARG A 209 1.22 -17.80 -1.64
C ARG A 209 2.56 -17.94 -2.33
N ARG A 210 2.93 -19.17 -2.69
CA ARG A 210 4.07 -19.48 -3.55
C ARG A 210 3.59 -19.73 -4.96
N TRP A 211 4.28 -19.13 -5.92
CA TRP A 211 3.99 -19.26 -7.35
C TRP A 211 5.13 -20.01 -8.02
N ARG A 212 4.76 -21.03 -8.80
CA ARG A 212 5.68 -21.90 -9.52
C ARG A 212 5.26 -22.02 -10.96
N LEU A 213 6.22 -22.04 -11.86
CA LEU A 213 5.96 -22.29 -13.28
C LEU A 213 5.39 -23.71 -13.44
N THR A 214 4.36 -23.86 -14.27
CA THR A 214 3.80 -25.18 -14.61
C THR A 214 4.79 -25.99 -15.44
N GLY A 215 4.67 -27.32 -15.43
CA GLY A 215 5.63 -28.20 -16.12
C GLY A 215 5.70 -27.99 -17.64
N ASP A 216 4.60 -27.54 -18.24
CA ASP A 216 4.51 -27.15 -19.65
C ASP A 216 5.00 -25.70 -19.92
N ARG A 217 5.41 -24.98 -18.87
CA ARG A 217 5.96 -23.61 -18.91
C ARG A 217 5.01 -22.57 -19.50
N SER A 218 3.72 -22.85 -19.53
CA SER A 218 2.69 -21.97 -20.11
C SER A 218 2.05 -21.03 -19.10
N SER A 219 2.14 -21.34 -17.80
CA SER A 219 1.43 -20.62 -16.74
C SER A 219 2.12 -20.74 -15.38
N TYR A 220 1.61 -20.05 -14.37
CA TYR A 220 2.03 -20.19 -12.98
C TYR A 220 0.92 -20.81 -12.12
N ARG A 221 1.31 -21.73 -11.23
CA ARG A 221 0.45 -22.32 -10.22
C ARG A 221 0.71 -21.69 -8.85
N SER A 222 -0.35 -21.20 -8.21
CA SER A 222 -0.32 -20.69 -6.85
C SER A 222 -0.62 -21.78 -5.81
N THR A 223 0.18 -21.88 -4.77
CA THR A 223 -0.10 -22.70 -3.58
C THR A 223 -0.04 -21.85 -2.32
N LYS A 224 -0.97 -22.06 -1.37
CA LYS A 224 -0.90 -21.40 -0.06
C LYS A 224 0.25 -21.99 0.74
N ILE A 225 1.00 -21.13 1.43
CA ILE A 225 2.10 -21.54 2.32
C ILE A 225 1.87 -20.98 3.73
N PRO A 226 2.45 -21.58 4.79
CA PRO A 226 2.50 -20.95 6.10
C PRO A 226 3.31 -19.65 6.06
N SER A 227 3.16 -18.82 7.10
CA SER A 227 3.99 -17.62 7.24
C SER A 227 5.47 -17.97 7.26
N PRO A 228 6.32 -17.33 6.43
CA PRO A 228 7.77 -17.49 6.48
C PRO A 228 8.40 -17.02 7.80
N LEU A 229 7.64 -16.32 8.67
CA LEU A 229 8.06 -15.90 10.01
C LEU A 229 7.95 -17.00 11.08
N MET A 230 7.30 -18.14 10.80
CA MET A 230 7.13 -19.23 11.77
C MET A 230 8.19 -20.34 11.62
N GLY A 231 9.21 -20.11 10.80
CA GLY A 231 10.37 -20.99 10.65
C GLY A 231 11.47 -20.69 11.66
#